data_AF-A0A356BYP4-F1
#
_entry.id   AF-A0A356BYP4-F1
#
_cell.length_a   1.000
_cell.length_b   1.000
_cell.length_c   1.000
_cell.angle_alpha   90.00
_cell.angle_beta   90.00
_cell.angle_gamma   90.00
#
_symmetry.space_group_name_H-M   'P 1'
#
loop_
_entity.id
_entity.type
_entity.pdbx_description
1 polymer ?
#
loop_
_entity_poly.entity_id
_entity_poly.type
_entity_poly.pdbx_seq_one_letter_code
_entity_poly.pdbx_strand_id
1 'polypeptide(L)'
;SHVFTSYNFKYLPGENQGFISDELQVSLQRTKQTYHPTVTIYGLEDPDFHALLAQNGFNPGEDEGFLLLNQTAQNPHRAYKHRSYVPLSQEGATTLVVQDGKDNERYHLPIAGRINEFPYDLYPLWPDQIALFTSMSELEEFRLQHDKVDAYYSITYSIKVATDLEVLPTVTEAVLDTLHAYIPKSDTFTRNQLGDLASQEEQYRNELLLTISAQILFVIIGLSNAYNSVHM
;
A
#
# COMPACT_ATOMS: atom_id res chain seq x y z
N SER A 1 9.53 -12.18 9.60
CA SER A 1 8.42 -11.83 8.70
C SER A 1 7.45 -10.99 9.47
N HIS A 2 6.66 -10.17 8.79
CA HIS A 2 5.67 -9.31 9.43
C HIS A 2 4.32 -9.56 8.79
N VAL A 3 3.31 -9.80 9.62
CA VAL A 3 1.92 -9.97 9.18
C VAL A 3 1.16 -8.71 9.53
N PHE A 4 0.38 -8.22 8.58
CA PHE A 4 -0.42 -7.02 8.79
C PHE A 4 -1.67 -7.05 7.93
N THR A 5 -2.67 -6.27 8.35
CA THR A 5 -3.84 -5.92 7.54
C THR A 5 -3.90 -4.41 7.37
N SER A 6 -4.71 -3.93 6.44
CA SER A 6 -4.90 -2.50 6.21
C SER A 6 -6.33 -2.15 5.88
N TYR A 7 -6.76 -0.97 6.28
CA TYR A 7 -8.06 -0.42 5.96
C TYR A 7 -7.95 1.05 5.55
N ASN A 8 -8.69 1.43 4.50
CA ASN A 8 -8.56 2.75 3.87
C ASN A 8 -9.79 3.61 4.14
N PHE A 9 -9.53 4.87 4.44
CA PHE A 9 -10.53 5.94 4.56
C PHE A 9 -10.19 7.12 3.65
N LYS A 10 -11.19 7.95 3.42
CA LYS A 10 -11.06 9.24 2.73
C LYS A 10 -10.68 10.32 3.74
N TYR A 11 -9.66 11.11 3.41
CA TYR A 11 -9.33 12.33 4.13
C TYR A 11 -10.34 13.44 3.82
N LEU A 12 -10.76 14.18 4.85
CA LEU A 12 -11.68 15.30 4.73
C LEU A 12 -10.98 16.64 5.03
N PRO A 13 -10.49 17.39 4.03
CA PRO A 13 -9.76 18.64 4.27
C PRO A 13 -10.55 19.69 5.06
N GLY A 14 -11.88 19.74 4.86
CA GLY A 14 -12.76 20.70 5.53
C GLY A 14 -12.94 20.42 7.03
N GLU A 15 -12.78 19.17 7.47
CA GLU A 15 -12.96 18.76 8.87
C GLU A 15 -11.61 18.56 9.59
N ASN A 16 -10.51 18.59 8.85
CA ASN A 16 -9.14 18.47 9.38
C ASN A 16 -8.38 19.80 9.23
N GLN A 17 -9.06 20.92 9.45
CA GLN A 17 -8.41 22.23 9.47
C GLN A 17 -7.37 22.28 10.59
N GLY A 18 -6.14 22.68 10.26
CA GLY A 18 -5.04 22.69 11.22
C GLY A 18 -4.44 21.30 11.51
N PHE A 19 -4.81 20.26 10.77
CA PHE A 19 -4.13 18.97 10.86
C PHE A 19 -2.75 19.02 10.21
N ILE A 20 -2.67 19.53 8.98
CA ILE A 20 -1.47 19.53 8.14
C ILE A 20 -0.45 20.55 8.63
N SER A 21 0.83 20.17 8.63
CA SER A 21 1.96 21.02 9.01
C SER A 21 2.10 22.25 8.10
N ASP A 22 2.71 23.31 8.63
CA ASP A 22 3.01 24.52 7.87
C ASP A 22 3.98 24.21 6.72
N GLU A 23 4.96 23.33 6.95
CA GLU A 23 5.94 22.91 5.95
C GLU A 23 5.28 22.19 4.77
N LEU A 24 4.34 21.29 5.04
CA LEU A 24 3.59 20.61 3.99
C LEU A 24 2.68 21.59 3.26
N GLN A 25 2.01 22.49 3.99
CA GLN A 25 1.15 23.50 3.37
C GLN A 25 1.92 24.40 2.39
N VAL A 26 3.10 24.87 2.78
CA VAL A 26 4.01 25.63 1.91
C VAL A 26 4.39 24.81 0.68
N SER A 27 4.67 23.51 0.86
CA SER A 27 5.05 22.66 -0.26
C SER A 27 3.91 22.44 -1.26
N LEU A 28 2.70 22.16 -0.77
CA LEU A 28 1.49 21.98 -1.59
C LEU A 28 1.15 23.23 -2.41
N GLN A 29 1.31 24.42 -1.82
CA GLN A 29 1.14 25.70 -2.53
C GLN A 29 2.19 25.87 -3.63
N ARG A 30 3.45 25.56 -3.34
CA ARG A 30 4.56 25.68 -4.31
C ARG A 30 4.38 24.72 -5.50
N THR A 31 3.93 23.49 -5.25
CA THR A 31 3.70 22.49 -6.30
C THR A 31 2.35 22.63 -6.99
N LYS A 32 1.47 23.51 -6.50
CA LYS A 32 0.07 23.67 -6.95
C LYS A 32 -0.69 22.34 -6.93
N GLN A 33 -0.39 21.50 -5.94
CA GLN A 33 -0.95 20.16 -5.82
C GLN A 33 -2.23 20.19 -5.00
N THR A 34 -3.28 19.57 -5.52
CA THR A 34 -4.47 19.28 -4.74
C THR A 34 -4.18 18.13 -3.78
N TYR A 35 -4.42 18.33 -2.49
CA TYR A 35 -4.10 17.35 -1.46
C TYR A 35 -5.34 16.59 -0.98
N HIS A 36 -5.51 15.39 -1.53
CA HIS A 36 -6.58 14.45 -1.16
C HIS A 36 -5.96 13.07 -0.85
N PRO A 37 -5.18 12.94 0.22
CA PRO A 37 -4.53 11.70 0.54
C PRO A 37 -5.55 10.63 0.91
N THR A 38 -5.19 9.37 0.69
CA THR A 38 -5.87 8.24 1.32
C THR A 38 -5.35 8.12 2.75
N VAL A 39 -6.25 7.97 3.73
CA VAL A 39 -5.85 7.61 5.10
C VAL A 39 -5.84 6.10 5.19
N THR A 40 -4.70 5.50 5.48
CA THR A 40 -4.57 4.05 5.62
C THR A 40 -4.20 3.72 7.05
N ILE A 41 -5.03 2.90 7.68
CA ILE A 41 -4.70 2.29 8.97
C ILE A 41 -4.09 0.93 8.69
N TYR A 42 -2.90 0.70 9.24
CA TYR A 42 -2.20 -0.58 9.24
C TYR A 42 -2.39 -1.24 10.62
N GLY A 43 -3.02 -2.41 10.63
CA GLY A 43 -3.10 -3.28 11.80
C GLY A 43 -1.93 -4.26 11.76
N LEU A 44 -0.93 -4.04 12.61
CA LEU A 44 0.24 -4.91 12.73
C LEU A 44 -0.06 -6.05 13.70
N GLU A 45 0.53 -7.23 13.51
CA GLU A 45 0.44 -8.29 14.51
C GLU A 45 0.77 -7.75 15.91
N ASP A 46 -0.03 -8.09 16.93
CA ASP A 46 0.04 -7.44 18.24
C ASP A 46 1.47 -7.40 18.85
N PRO A 47 2.31 -8.45 18.73
CA PRO A 47 3.71 -8.39 19.13
C PRO A 47 4.55 -7.37 18.35
N ASP A 48 4.32 -7.23 17.05
CA ASP A 48 4.98 -6.25 16.19
C ASP A 48 4.55 -4.81 16.56
N PHE A 49 3.28 -4.61 16.90
CA PHE A 49 2.80 -3.30 17.36
C PHE A 49 3.38 -2.93 18.74
N HIS A 50 3.38 -3.86 19.70
CA HIS A 50 4.01 -3.62 21.01
C HIS A 50 5.52 -3.33 20.88
N ALA A 51 6.22 -4.05 19.99
CA ALA A 51 7.62 -3.76 19.70
C ALA A 51 7.80 -2.36 19.09
N LEU A 52 6.89 -1.92 18.21
CA LEU A 52 6.91 -0.58 17.63
C LEU A 52 6.72 0.51 18.70
N LEU A 53 5.78 0.32 19.62
CA LEU A 53 5.55 1.23 20.74
C LEU A 53 6.81 1.36 21.61
N ALA A 54 7.37 0.22 22.04
CA ALA A 54 8.54 0.20 22.90
C ALA A 54 9.78 0.85 22.25
N GLN A 55 10.01 0.61 20.95
CA GLN A 55 11.12 1.19 20.20
C GLN A 55 11.05 2.73 20.11
N ASN A 56 9.84 3.28 20.11
CA ASN A 56 9.61 4.72 20.03
C ASN A 56 9.36 5.37 21.41
N GLY A 57 9.53 4.62 22.50
CA GLY A 57 9.39 5.13 23.86
C GLY A 57 7.94 5.28 24.35
N PHE A 58 6.98 4.68 23.67
CA PHE A 58 5.59 4.61 24.09
C PHE A 58 5.37 3.42 25.04
N ASN A 59 4.38 3.53 25.92
CA ASN A 59 4.00 2.50 26.87
C ASN A 59 2.86 1.63 26.28
N PRO A 60 3.09 0.33 26.00
CA PRO A 60 2.09 -0.55 25.41
C PRO A 60 0.75 -0.65 26.17
N GLY A 61 0.73 -0.40 27.48
CA GLY A 61 -0.49 -0.48 28.28
C GLY A 61 -1.23 0.84 28.48
N GLU A 62 -0.69 1.96 28.01
CA GLU A 62 -1.28 3.31 28.16
C GLU A 62 -1.46 4.02 26.82
N ASP A 63 -0.66 3.68 25.81
CA ASP A 63 -0.66 4.26 24.47
C ASP A 63 -1.35 3.36 23.44
N GLU A 64 -2.39 2.59 23.85
CA GLU A 64 -3.28 1.87 22.94
C GLU A 64 -4.08 2.88 22.11
N GLY A 65 -3.79 2.95 20.82
CA GLY A 65 -4.39 3.91 19.89
C GLY A 65 -3.61 4.03 18.59
N PHE A 66 -3.89 5.06 17.79
CA PHE A 66 -3.27 5.22 16.48
C PHE A 66 -1.94 5.98 16.56
N LEU A 67 -0.86 5.33 16.13
CA LEU A 67 0.42 5.99 15.88
C LEU A 67 0.43 6.59 14.48
N LEU A 68 0.68 7.89 14.38
CA LEU A 68 0.79 8.60 13.10
C LEU A 68 2.22 8.57 12.57
N LEU A 69 2.40 8.17 11.32
CA LEU A 69 3.65 8.44 10.61
C LEU A 69 3.72 9.92 10.24
N ASN A 70 4.48 10.68 11.01
CA ASN A 70 4.59 12.12 10.88
C ASN A 70 5.65 12.55 9.83
N GLN A 71 5.74 11.82 8.72
CA GLN A 71 6.63 12.17 7.62
C GLN A 71 5.93 11.99 6.28
N THR A 72 6.11 12.96 5.40
CA THR A 72 5.64 12.89 4.01
C THR A 72 6.64 13.54 3.07
N ALA A 73 6.61 13.13 1.80
CA ALA A 73 7.52 13.65 0.79
C ALA A 73 7.22 15.13 0.54
N GLN A 74 8.23 15.99 0.71
CA GLN A 74 8.10 17.41 0.41
C GLN A 74 7.68 17.63 -1.04
N ASN A 75 8.30 16.91 -1.98
CA ASN A 75 7.90 16.93 -3.39
C ASN A 75 7.73 15.48 -3.89
N PRO A 76 6.48 15.04 -4.11
CA PRO A 76 6.21 13.66 -4.49
C PRO A 76 6.63 13.32 -5.92
N HIS A 77 6.80 14.32 -6.78
CA HIS A 77 7.23 14.14 -8.17
C HIS A 77 8.73 13.90 -8.32
N ARG A 78 9.50 13.90 -7.22
CA ARG A 78 10.90 13.47 -7.25
C ARG A 78 11.02 11.96 -7.11
N ALA A 79 12.03 11.39 -7.76
CA ALA A 79 12.39 9.99 -7.59
C ALA A 79 12.67 9.70 -6.10
N TYR A 80 12.24 8.53 -5.61
CA TYR A 80 12.24 8.18 -4.19
C TYR A 80 13.59 8.44 -3.50
N LYS A 81 14.70 8.01 -4.11
CA LYS A 81 16.08 8.21 -3.62
C LYS A 81 16.49 9.68 -3.43
N HIS A 82 15.80 10.62 -4.07
CA HIS A 82 16.10 12.04 -4.07
C HIS A 82 15.00 12.88 -3.41
N ARG A 83 14.08 12.24 -2.70
CA ARG A 83 13.04 12.94 -1.93
C ARG A 83 13.63 13.47 -0.63
N SER A 84 13.15 14.64 -0.24
CA SER A 84 13.28 15.17 1.12
C SER A 84 11.92 15.03 1.79
N TYR A 85 11.92 14.85 3.11
CA TYR A 85 10.71 14.62 3.89
C TYR A 85 10.47 15.80 4.83
N VAL A 86 9.20 16.11 5.05
CA VAL A 86 8.72 17.15 5.97
C VAL A 86 7.71 16.56 6.93
N PRO A 87 7.50 17.17 8.11
CA PRO A 87 6.42 16.79 9.01
C PRO A 87 5.09 16.75 8.28
N LEU A 88 4.26 15.76 8.56
CA LEU A 88 2.94 15.64 7.94
C LEU A 88 1.91 16.51 8.67
N SER A 89 1.91 16.46 10.00
CA SER A 89 0.91 17.08 10.86
C SER A 89 1.49 18.12 11.81
N GLN A 90 0.63 19.02 12.28
CA GLN A 90 0.92 19.93 13.39
C GLN A 90 1.13 19.12 14.68
N GLU A 91 2.04 19.57 15.56
CA GLU A 91 2.27 18.91 16.85
C GLU A 91 1.00 18.85 17.72
N GLY A 92 0.18 19.89 17.67
CA GLY A 92 -1.08 19.98 18.42
C GLY A 92 -2.25 19.19 17.82
N ALA A 93 -2.10 18.54 16.66
CA ALA A 93 -3.17 17.78 16.04
C ALA A 93 -3.37 16.42 16.75
N THR A 94 -4.38 16.31 17.62
CA THR A 94 -4.61 15.08 18.42
C THR A 94 -5.63 14.13 17.82
N THR A 95 -6.33 14.54 16.75
CA THR A 95 -7.41 13.77 16.16
C THR A 95 -7.42 13.96 14.65
N LEU A 96 -7.65 12.87 13.93
CA LEU A 96 -7.86 12.86 12.49
C LEU A 96 -9.29 12.42 12.18
N VAL A 97 -10.05 13.27 11.48
CA VAL A 97 -11.41 12.96 11.04
C VAL A 97 -11.35 12.29 9.67
N VAL A 98 -11.91 11.10 9.57
CA VAL A 98 -11.89 10.31 8.33
C VAL A 98 -13.30 9.92 7.93
N GLN A 99 -13.48 9.59 6.65
CA GLN A 99 -14.74 9.11 6.12
C GLN A 99 -14.59 7.75 5.46
N ASP A 100 -15.49 6.84 5.78
CA ASP A 100 -15.55 5.52 5.18
C ASP A 100 -16.00 5.58 3.71
N GLY A 101 -15.40 4.75 2.87
CA GLY A 101 -15.70 4.70 1.44
C GLY A 101 -17.05 4.03 1.12
N LYS A 102 -17.51 3.10 1.96
CA LYS A 102 -18.68 2.24 1.77
C LYS A 102 -19.98 2.95 2.10
N ASP A 103 -20.04 3.60 3.26
CA ASP A 103 -21.27 4.21 3.79
C ASP A 103 -21.18 5.72 4.07
N ASN A 104 -19.99 6.31 3.88
CA ASN A 104 -19.71 7.73 4.17
C ASN A 104 -19.82 8.09 5.66
N GLU A 105 -19.84 7.10 6.56
CA GLU A 105 -19.75 7.30 8.00
C GLU A 105 -18.43 7.98 8.37
N ARG A 106 -18.45 8.80 9.41
CA ARG A 106 -17.30 9.60 9.84
C ARG A 106 -16.75 9.06 11.14
N TYR A 107 -15.43 8.97 11.22
CA TYR A 107 -14.73 8.51 12.40
C TYR A 107 -13.72 9.57 12.86
N HIS A 108 -13.64 9.72 14.18
CA HIS A 108 -12.65 10.56 14.85
C HIS A 108 -11.56 9.63 15.39
N LEU A 109 -10.41 9.61 14.72
CA LEU A 109 -9.30 8.75 15.08
C LEU A 109 -8.35 9.51 16.02
N PRO A 110 -8.26 9.13 17.31
CA PRO A 110 -7.32 9.78 18.24
C PRO A 110 -5.88 9.38 17.90
N ILE A 111 -4.97 10.36 17.88
CA ILE A 111 -3.55 10.13 17.66
C ILE A 111 -2.88 10.00 19.03
N ALA A 112 -2.49 8.77 19.37
CA ALA A 112 -1.80 8.46 20.61
C ALA A 112 -0.32 8.86 20.56
N GLY A 113 0.30 8.70 19.39
CA GLY A 113 1.72 8.97 19.21
C GLY A 113 2.09 9.30 17.78
N ARG A 114 3.34 9.74 17.60
CA ARG A 114 3.92 10.03 16.29
C ARG A 114 5.22 9.28 16.13
N ILE A 115 5.39 8.64 14.99
CA ILE A 115 6.62 7.99 14.56
C ILE A 115 7.14 8.68 13.30
N ASN A 116 8.43 8.59 13.06
CA ASN A 116 9.08 9.24 11.92
C ASN A 116 9.46 8.27 10.81
N GLU A 117 9.50 6.98 11.08
CA GLU A 117 9.93 5.96 10.11
C GLU A 117 8.81 4.96 9.87
N PHE A 118 8.66 4.52 8.62
CA PHE A 118 7.69 3.48 8.28
C PHE A 118 8.18 2.16 8.91
N PRO A 119 7.37 1.50 9.76
CA PRO A 119 7.82 0.31 10.47
C PRO A 119 8.04 -0.85 9.50
N TYR A 120 9.10 -1.63 9.75
CA TYR A 120 9.37 -2.93 9.12
C TYR A 120 9.46 -2.95 7.58
N ASP A 121 9.66 -1.79 6.95
CA ASP A 121 9.71 -1.64 5.48
C ASP A 121 8.54 -2.34 4.76
N LEU A 122 7.34 -2.33 5.36
CA LEU A 122 6.18 -3.05 4.80
C LEU A 122 5.86 -2.51 3.41
N TYR A 123 5.77 -1.19 3.29
CA TYR A 123 5.58 -0.45 2.04
C TYR A 123 6.54 0.74 1.92
N PRO A 124 6.82 1.20 0.69
CA PRO A 124 7.45 2.51 0.50
C PRO A 124 6.51 3.60 1.01
N LEU A 125 7.08 4.71 1.49
CA LEU A 125 6.28 5.87 1.88
C LEU A 125 5.59 6.48 0.65
N TRP A 126 4.28 6.22 0.53
CA TRP A 126 3.47 6.77 -0.54
C TRP A 126 3.24 8.27 -0.29
N PRO A 127 3.49 9.12 -1.30
CA PRO A 127 3.39 10.56 -1.13
C PRO A 127 1.98 11.10 -0.88
N ASP A 128 0.96 10.32 -1.23
CA ASP A 128 -0.47 10.63 -1.19
C ASP A 128 -1.20 9.80 -0.13
N GLN A 129 -0.48 9.43 0.93
CA GLN A 129 -1.00 8.63 2.03
C GLN A 129 -0.77 9.30 3.38
N ILE A 130 -1.76 9.21 4.25
CA ILE A 130 -1.62 9.42 5.69
C ILE A 130 -1.66 8.03 6.32
N ALA A 131 -0.53 7.58 6.88
CA ALA A 131 -0.42 6.26 7.47
C ALA A 131 -0.59 6.31 8.99
N LEU A 132 -1.51 5.50 9.50
CA LEU A 132 -1.72 5.24 10.93
C LEU A 132 -1.40 3.78 11.23
N PHE A 133 -0.89 3.50 12.43
CA PHE A 133 -0.56 2.16 12.89
C PHE A 133 -1.29 1.86 14.20
N THR A 134 -1.87 0.67 14.29
CA THR A 134 -2.44 0.09 15.52
C THR A 134 -2.17 -1.43 15.54
N SER A 135 -2.58 -2.11 16.60
CA SER A 135 -2.62 -3.56 16.69
C SER A 135 -3.64 -4.15 15.70
N MET A 136 -3.39 -5.37 15.25
CA MET A 136 -4.26 -6.09 14.33
C MET A 136 -5.59 -6.39 15.00
N SER A 137 -5.53 -6.81 16.28
CA SER A 137 -6.72 -7.06 17.09
C SER A 137 -7.65 -5.84 17.15
N GLU A 138 -7.12 -4.63 17.42
CA GLU A 138 -7.92 -3.40 17.44
C GLU A 138 -8.55 -3.07 16.08
N LEU A 139 -7.79 -3.18 14.99
CA LEU A 139 -8.30 -2.87 13.67
C LEU A 139 -9.38 -3.88 13.21
N GLU A 140 -9.19 -5.15 13.52
CA GLU A 140 -10.19 -6.19 13.26
C GLU A 140 -11.47 -5.95 14.06
N GLU A 141 -11.33 -5.71 15.37
CA GLU A 141 -12.46 -5.41 16.24
C GLU A 141 -13.22 -4.18 15.76
N PHE A 142 -12.51 -3.09 15.43
CA PHE A 142 -13.12 -1.89 14.84
C PHE A 142 -13.95 -2.24 13.59
N ARG A 143 -13.37 -3.00 12.67
CA ARG A 143 -14.06 -3.36 11.42
C ARG A 143 -15.28 -4.25 11.66
N LEU A 144 -15.21 -5.16 12.62
CA LEU A 144 -16.31 -6.05 12.97
C LEU A 144 -17.43 -5.29 13.69
N GLN A 145 -17.10 -4.44 14.66
CA GLN A 145 -18.07 -3.65 15.43
C GLN A 145 -18.85 -2.64 14.56
N HIS A 146 -18.25 -2.17 13.47
CA HIS A 146 -18.86 -1.20 12.55
C HIS A 146 -19.38 -1.81 11.23
N ASP A 147 -19.57 -3.14 11.17
CA ASP A 147 -20.10 -3.86 10.00
C ASP A 147 -19.32 -3.58 8.69
N LYS A 148 -17.99 -3.41 8.82
CA LYS A 148 -17.06 -3.15 7.70
C LYS A 148 -16.49 -4.43 7.09
N VAL A 149 -16.99 -5.59 7.52
CA VAL A 149 -16.61 -6.90 6.99
C VAL A 149 -17.84 -7.58 6.40
N ASP A 150 -17.79 -7.90 5.11
CA ASP A 150 -18.83 -8.69 4.43
C ASP A 150 -18.21 -9.52 3.28
N ALA A 151 -19.06 -10.18 2.49
CA ALA A 151 -18.63 -11.04 1.39
C ALA A 151 -17.80 -10.32 0.30
N TYR A 152 -17.94 -8.99 0.18
CA TYR A 152 -17.19 -8.16 -0.78
C TYR A 152 -16.02 -7.41 -0.13
N TYR A 153 -16.06 -7.22 1.18
CA TYR A 153 -15.05 -6.50 1.96
C TYR A 153 -14.46 -7.36 3.09
N SER A 154 -13.87 -8.49 2.74
CA SER A 154 -13.21 -9.37 3.71
C SER A 154 -11.96 -8.74 4.34
N ILE A 155 -11.52 -9.30 5.47
CA ILE A 155 -10.22 -8.95 6.04
C ILE A 155 -9.14 -9.64 5.20
N THR A 156 -8.27 -8.84 4.59
CA THR A 156 -7.13 -9.35 3.81
C THR A 156 -5.87 -9.21 4.65
N TYR A 157 -5.10 -10.29 4.74
CA TYR A 157 -3.82 -10.30 5.43
C TYR A 157 -2.69 -10.26 4.41
N SER A 158 -1.69 -9.44 4.71
CA SER A 158 -0.45 -9.33 3.95
C SER A 158 0.70 -9.87 4.79
N ILE A 159 1.59 -10.63 4.15
CA ILE A 159 2.77 -11.19 4.80
C ILE A 159 4.00 -10.64 4.08
N LYS A 160 4.81 -9.86 4.80
CA LYS A 160 6.11 -9.38 4.33
C LYS A 160 7.19 -10.34 4.83
N VAL A 161 7.93 -10.95 3.89
CA VAL A 161 9.06 -11.83 4.21
C VAL A 161 10.33 -11.26 3.61
N ALA A 162 11.37 -11.16 4.44
CA ALA A 162 12.73 -10.89 3.98
C ALA A 162 13.37 -12.22 3.57
N THR A 163 13.39 -12.49 2.26
CA THR A 163 13.99 -13.69 1.68
C THR A 163 14.52 -13.39 0.27
N ASP A 164 15.50 -14.17 -0.17
CA ASP A 164 15.98 -14.11 -1.54
C ASP A 164 14.90 -14.60 -2.52
N LEU A 165 14.89 -14.02 -3.74
CA LEU A 165 13.91 -14.35 -4.78
C LEU A 165 13.95 -15.83 -5.19
N GLU A 166 15.11 -16.46 -5.10
CA GLU A 166 15.29 -17.89 -5.42
C GLU A 166 14.59 -18.81 -4.40
N VAL A 167 14.47 -18.35 -3.15
CA VAL A 167 13.89 -19.11 -2.02
C VAL A 167 12.40 -18.77 -1.83
N LEU A 168 11.96 -17.64 -2.37
CA LEU A 168 10.57 -17.17 -2.30
C LEU A 168 9.50 -18.20 -2.75
N PRO A 169 9.73 -19.06 -3.76
CA PRO A 169 8.75 -20.09 -4.12
C PRO A 169 8.52 -21.10 -3.00
N THR A 170 9.60 -21.62 -2.40
CA THR A 170 9.54 -22.59 -1.30
C THR A 170 8.90 -21.98 -0.06
N VAL A 171 9.22 -20.73 0.25
CA VAL A 171 8.59 -20.00 1.37
C VAL A 171 7.10 -19.80 1.12
N THR A 172 6.72 -19.43 -0.10
CA THR A 172 5.30 -19.26 -0.48
C THR A 172 4.55 -20.58 -0.29
N GLU A 173 5.10 -21.69 -0.77
CA GLU A 173 4.47 -23.02 -0.65
C GLU A 173 4.29 -23.41 0.83
N ALA A 174 5.31 -23.23 1.66
CA ALA A 174 5.23 -23.51 3.09
C ALA A 174 4.15 -22.67 3.82
N VAL A 175 4.03 -21.40 3.46
CA VAL A 175 2.98 -20.51 3.99
C VAL A 175 1.59 -20.98 3.55
N LEU A 176 1.43 -21.33 2.27
CA LEU A 176 0.17 -21.83 1.74
C LEU A 176 -0.23 -23.17 2.36
N ASP A 177 0.70 -24.10 2.52
CA ASP A 177 0.42 -25.39 3.16
C ASP A 177 -0.01 -25.22 4.61
N THR A 178 0.63 -24.29 5.33
CA THR A 178 0.22 -23.92 6.69
C THR A 178 -1.18 -23.33 6.68
N LEU A 179 -1.50 -22.41 5.77
CA LEU A 179 -2.83 -21.80 5.63
C LEU A 179 -3.90 -22.85 5.30
N HIS A 180 -3.60 -23.75 4.37
CA HIS A 180 -4.52 -24.79 3.90
C HIS A 180 -4.81 -25.88 4.94
N ALA A 181 -4.00 -25.98 6.00
CA ALA A 181 -4.32 -26.81 7.15
C ALA A 181 -5.53 -26.29 7.94
N TYR A 182 -5.83 -24.99 7.83
CA TYR A 182 -6.91 -24.33 8.57
C TYR A 182 -8.05 -23.83 7.68
N ILE A 183 -7.74 -23.42 6.43
CA ILE A 183 -8.71 -22.84 5.50
C ILE A 183 -8.74 -23.66 4.20
N PRO A 184 -9.90 -24.07 3.69
CA PRO A 184 -9.97 -24.80 2.42
C PRO A 184 -9.35 -24.01 1.26
N LYS A 185 -8.66 -24.72 0.36
CA LYS A 185 -8.05 -24.13 -0.85
C LYS A 185 -9.05 -23.34 -1.72
N SER A 186 -10.33 -23.73 -1.70
CA SER A 186 -11.40 -23.04 -2.45
C SER A 186 -11.70 -21.64 -1.94
N ASP A 187 -11.37 -21.37 -0.68
CA ASP A 187 -11.77 -20.18 0.06
C ASP A 187 -10.57 -19.24 0.31
N THR A 188 -9.40 -19.61 -0.20
CA THR A 188 -8.16 -18.84 -0.12
C THR A 188 -7.81 -18.24 -1.48
N PHE A 189 -7.50 -16.94 -1.50
CA PHE A 189 -6.89 -16.28 -2.65
C PHE A 189 -5.55 -15.70 -2.22
N THR A 190 -4.50 -15.93 -3.02
CA THR A 190 -3.15 -15.50 -2.70
C THR A 190 -2.48 -14.88 -3.91
N ARG A 191 -1.81 -13.75 -3.70
CA ARG A 191 -1.01 -13.05 -4.69
C ARG A 191 0.38 -12.84 -4.12
N ASN A 192 1.42 -13.14 -4.89
CA ASN A 192 2.80 -12.88 -4.52
C ASN A 192 3.57 -12.24 -5.68
N GLN A 193 4.77 -11.73 -5.37
CA GLN A 193 5.63 -11.07 -6.35
C GLN A 193 6.08 -12.02 -7.49
N LEU A 194 6.11 -13.33 -7.25
CA LEU A 194 6.46 -14.32 -8.28
C LEU A 194 5.39 -14.42 -9.36
N GLY A 195 4.11 -14.42 -9.00
CA GLY A 195 3.00 -14.40 -9.95
C GLY A 195 3.00 -13.13 -10.79
N ASP A 196 3.29 -11.98 -10.17
CA ASP A 196 3.41 -10.70 -10.88
C ASP A 196 4.60 -10.70 -11.86
N LEU A 197 5.76 -11.25 -11.46
CA LEU A 197 6.93 -11.38 -12.32
C LEU A 197 6.69 -12.34 -13.49
N ALA A 198 6.09 -13.50 -13.22
CA ALA A 198 5.75 -14.49 -14.26
C ALA A 198 4.74 -13.93 -15.26
N SER A 199 3.71 -13.21 -14.79
CA SER A 199 2.74 -12.55 -15.67
C SER A 199 3.40 -11.47 -16.54
N GLN A 200 4.35 -10.70 -15.99
CA GLN A 200 5.10 -9.71 -16.77
C GLN A 200 6.01 -10.37 -17.81
N GLU A 201 6.67 -11.47 -17.47
CA GLU A 201 7.51 -12.23 -18.41
C GLU A 201 6.68 -12.82 -19.55
N GLU A 202 5.52 -13.41 -19.26
CA GLU A 202 4.60 -13.91 -20.28
C GLU A 202 4.05 -12.78 -21.16
N GLN A 203 3.68 -11.65 -20.58
CA GLN A 203 3.26 -10.47 -21.34
C GLN A 203 4.35 -10.00 -22.30
N TYR A 204 5.60 -9.88 -21.82
CA TYR A 204 6.73 -9.49 -22.65
C TYR A 204 6.98 -10.48 -23.81
N ARG A 205 6.88 -11.79 -23.54
CA ARG A 205 6.99 -12.83 -24.58
C ARG A 205 5.90 -12.71 -25.64
N ASN A 206 4.66 -12.43 -25.23
CA ASN A 206 3.54 -12.23 -26.14
C ASN A 206 3.70 -10.98 -27.00
N GLU A 207 4.13 -9.86 -26.41
CA GLU A 207 4.43 -8.61 -27.12
C GLU A 207 5.58 -8.79 -28.13
N LEU A 208 6.63 -9.52 -27.75
CA LEU A 208 7.74 -9.84 -28.64
C LEU A 208 7.29 -10.71 -29.83
N LEU A 209 6.51 -11.75 -29.57
CA LEU A 209 5.98 -12.65 -30.61
C LEU A 209 5.07 -11.89 -31.59
N LEU A 210 4.22 -11.01 -31.09
CA LEU A 210 3.38 -10.14 -31.91
C LEU A 210 4.24 -9.23 -32.79
N THR A 211 5.27 -8.62 -32.23
CA THR A 211 6.17 -7.70 -32.94
C THR A 211 6.92 -8.41 -34.08
N ILE A 212 7.49 -9.59 -33.80
CA ILE A 212 8.18 -10.41 -34.80
C ILE A 212 7.21 -10.84 -35.91
N SER A 213 6.01 -11.28 -35.54
CA SER A 213 4.98 -11.71 -36.50
C SER A 213 4.57 -10.57 -37.44
N ALA A 214 4.39 -9.35 -36.91
CA ALA A 214 4.09 -8.16 -37.70
C ALA A 214 5.23 -7.81 -38.66
N GLN A 215 6.48 -7.86 -38.19
CA GLN A 215 7.66 -7.59 -39.03
C GLN A 215 7.77 -8.59 -40.18
N ILE A 216 7.58 -9.89 -39.93
CA ILE A 216 7.57 -10.92 -40.96
C ILE A 216 6.47 -10.65 -42.00
N LEU A 217 5.26 -10.30 -41.55
CA LEU A 217 4.14 -9.97 -42.43
C LEU A 217 4.45 -8.74 -43.31
N PHE A 218 5.05 -7.69 -42.74
CA PHE A 218 5.48 -6.52 -43.53
C PHE A 218 6.57 -6.85 -44.54
N VAL A 219 7.52 -7.73 -44.19
CA VAL A 219 8.55 -8.21 -45.15
C VAL A 219 7.89 -8.99 -46.29
N ILE A 220 6.95 -9.87 -45.99
CA ILE A 220 6.21 -10.64 -47.01
C ILE A 220 5.43 -9.70 -47.93
N ILE A 221 4.69 -8.73 -47.37
CA ILE A 221 3.96 -7.73 -48.16
C ILE A 221 4.91 -6.90 -49.02
N GLY A 222 6.02 -6.43 -48.45
CA GLY A 222 7.04 -5.65 -49.16
C GLY A 222 7.66 -6.43 -50.32
N LEU A 223 8.05 -7.69 -50.09
CA LEU A 223 8.59 -8.58 -51.12
C LEU A 223 7.56 -8.90 -52.19
N SER A 224 6.29 -9.12 -51.81
CA SER A 224 5.21 -9.42 -52.76
C SER A 224 4.91 -8.21 -53.66
N ASN A 225 4.90 -7.00 -53.09
CA ASN A 225 4.75 -5.76 -53.83
C ASN A 225 5.95 -5.48 -54.74
N ALA A 226 7.18 -5.69 -54.24
CA ALA A 226 8.39 -5.54 -55.05
C ALA A 226 8.42 -6.54 -56.21
N TYR A 227 8.06 -7.81 -55.97
CA TYR A 227 7.98 -8.84 -56.99
C TYR A 227 6.94 -8.50 -58.07
N ASN A 228 5.73 -8.11 -57.66
CA ASN A 228 4.68 -7.67 -58.58
C ASN A 228 5.07 -6.41 -59.37
N SER A 229 5.86 -5.51 -58.78
CA SER A 229 6.36 -4.31 -59.48
C SER A 229 7.47 -4.60 -60.50
N VAL A 230 8.22 -5.69 -60.34
CA VAL A 230 9.30 -6.08 -61.27
C VAL A 230 8.78 -6.98 -62.39
N HIS A 231 7.63 -7.65 -62.19
CA HIS A 231 7.01 -8.58 -63.14
C HIS A 231 5.74 -8.03 -63.81
N MET A 232 5.49 -6.72 -63.70
CA MET A 232 4.51 -5.96 -64.52
C MET A 232 5.22 -5.15 -65.59
#